data_AF-A0A4R6RQP9-F1
#
_entry.id   AF-A0A4R6RQP9-F1
#
_cell.length_a   1.000
_cell.length_b   1.000
_cell.length_c   1.000
_cell.angle_alpha   90.00
_cell.angle_beta   90.00
_cell.angle_gamma   90.00
#
_symmetry.space_group_name_H-M   'P 1'
#
loop_
_entity.id
_entity.type
_entity.pdbx_description
1 polymer ?
#
loop_
_entity_poly.entity_id
_entity_poly.type
_entity_poly.pdbx_seq_one_letter_code
_entity_poly.pdbx_strand_id
1 'polypeptide(L)' 'MSDPFFSQALFTQPLFELATAQAVFAALQSLAQARGVSLRAPPPEPTTCCGRGCNGCVWEGFYAAATFWRDEALLVLDVL' A
#
# COMPACT_ATOMS: atom_id res chain seq x y z
N MET A 1 -16.01 14.81 -3.70
CA MET A 1 -15.04 15.72 -3.07
C MET A 1 -14.18 14.85 -2.17
N SER A 2 -13.08 14.32 -2.70
CA SER A 2 -12.16 13.49 -1.92
C SER A 2 -11.36 14.42 -1.02
N ASP A 3 -11.51 14.29 0.29
CA ASP A 3 -10.80 15.13 1.25
C ASP A 3 -9.28 14.86 1.14
N PRO A 4 -8.45 15.86 0.78
CA PRO A 4 -7.02 15.68 0.61
C PRO A 4 -6.32 15.26 1.91
N PHE A 5 -6.83 15.66 3.08
CA PHE A 5 -6.25 15.28 4.37
C PHE A 5 -6.48 13.80 4.68
N PHE A 6 -7.65 13.27 4.31
CA PHE A 6 -7.94 11.85 4.49
C PHE A 6 -7.00 10.97 3.65
N SER A 7 -6.68 11.40 2.42
CA SER A 7 -5.75 10.68 1.54
C SER A 7 -4.32 10.70 2.07
N GLN A 8 -3.86 11.83 2.61
CA GLN A 8 -2.53 11.92 3.23
C GLN A 8 -2.42 11.08 4.52
N ALA A 9 -3.45 11.07 5.36
CA ALA A 9 -3.46 10.26 6.57
C ALA A 9 -3.37 8.76 6.24
N LEU A 10 -4.05 8.29 5.20
CA LEU A 10 -3.96 6.91 4.73
C LEU A 10 -2.53 6.50 4.34
N PHE A 11 -1.79 7.38 3.67
CA PHE A 11 -0.43 7.07 3.20
C PHE A 11 0.61 6.94 4.31
N THR A 12 0.32 7.43 5.52
CA THR A 12 1.22 7.27 6.67
C THR A 12 0.84 6.12 7.58
N GLN A 13 -0.27 5.42 7.30
CA GLN A 13 -0.71 4.30 8.14
C GLN A 13 0.26 3.12 8.06
N PRO A 14 0.56 2.47 9.20
CA PRO A 14 1.33 1.24 9.21
C PRO A 14 0.56 0.12 8.47
N LEU A 15 1.26 -0.59 7.59
CA LEU A 15 0.66 -1.64 6.77
C LEU A 15 0.85 -3.01 7.43
N PHE A 16 0.03 -3.34 8.43
CA PHE A 16 -0.03 -4.67 9.04
C PHE A 16 -1.42 -5.33 8.92
N GLU A 17 -2.41 -4.59 8.41
CA GLU A 17 -3.75 -5.10 8.10
C GLU A 17 -3.96 -5.11 6.58
N LEU A 18 -4.60 -6.18 6.08
CA LEU A 18 -4.87 -6.31 4.65
C LEU A 18 -5.74 -5.17 4.12
N ALA A 19 -6.81 -4.82 4.84
CA ALA A 19 -7.72 -3.76 4.44
C ALA A 19 -7.01 -2.41 4.29
N THR A 20 -6.08 -2.08 5.20
CA THR A 20 -5.28 -0.86 5.13
C THR A 20 -4.34 -0.88 3.92
N ALA A 21 -3.65 -1.99 3.67
CA ALA A 21 -2.78 -2.13 2.50
C ALA A 21 -3.56 -1.95 1.19
N GLN A 22 -4.71 -2.60 1.06
CA GLN A 22 -5.58 -2.47 -0.11
C GLN A 22 -6.08 -1.03 -0.31
N ALA A 23 -6.49 -0.35 0.76
CA ALA A 23 -6.94 1.04 0.69
C ALA A 23 -5.81 1.98 0.22
N VAL A 24 -4.59 1.79 0.73
CA VAL A 24 -3.41 2.56 0.31
C VAL A 24 -3.06 2.28 -1.16
N PHE A 25 -3.10 1.03 -1.60
CA PHE A 25 -2.84 0.66 -3.00
C PHE A 25 -3.84 1.31 -3.95
N ALA A 26 -5.14 1.24 -3.62
CA ALA A 26 -6.20 1.82 -4.44
C ALA A 26 -6.07 3.34 -4.52
N ALA A 27 -5.79 4.01 -3.41
CA ALA A 27 -5.64 5.46 -3.35
C ALA A 27 -4.42 5.94 -4.17
N LEU A 28 -3.25 5.30 -4.01
CA LEU A 28 -2.05 5.67 -4.75
C LEU A 28 -2.16 5.38 -6.25
N GLN A 29 -2.77 4.26 -6.63
CA GLN A 29 -3.03 3.97 -8.04
C GLN A 29 -4.02 4.97 -8.65
N SER A 30 -5.07 5.35 -7.92
CA SER A 30 -6.04 6.36 -8.40
C SER A 30 -5.38 7.72 -8.58
N LEU A 31 -4.50 8.10 -7.66
CA LEU A 31 -3.72 9.34 -7.76
C LEU A 31 -2.76 9.30 -8.95
N ALA A 32 -2.07 8.19 -9.17
CA ALA A 32 -1.18 8.00 -10.30
C ALA A 32 -1.92 8.10 -11.63
N GLN A 33 -3.08 7.45 -11.75
CA GLN A 33 -3.95 7.58 -12.92
C GLN A 33 -4.38 9.02 -13.16
N ALA A 34 -4.80 9.74 -12.11
CA ALA A 34 -5.19 11.15 -12.21
C ALA A 34 -4.04 12.06 -12.66
N ARG A 35 -2.79 11.70 -12.34
CA ARG A 35 -1.57 12.44 -12.74
C ARG A 35 -0.94 11.93 -14.04
N GLY A 36 -1.48 10.87 -14.65
CA GLY A 36 -0.86 10.24 -15.82
C GLY A 36 0.50 9.59 -15.54
N VAL A 37 0.78 9.24 -14.28
CA VAL A 37 2.03 8.61 -13.84
C VAL A 37 1.82 7.10 -13.72
N SER A 38 2.81 6.31 -14.14
CA SER A 38 2.78 4.86 -13.98
C SER A 38 3.51 4.45 -12.70
N LEU A 39 2.83 3.67 -11.86
CA LEU A 39 3.44 3.02 -10.70
C LEU A 39 3.75 1.55 -11.04
N ARG A 40 4.75 0.99 -10.33
CA ARG A 40 4.96 -0.46 -10.31
C ARG A 40 3.67 -1.15 -9.84
N ALA A 41 3.40 -2.37 -10.29
CA ALA A 41 2.32 -3.17 -9.73
C ALA A 41 2.52 -3.36 -8.21
N PRO A 42 1.45 -3.26 -7.39
CA PRO A 42 1.53 -3.57 -5.97
C PRO A 42 1.88 -5.05 -5.75
N PRO A 43 2.46 -5.40 -4.58
CA PRO A 43 2.77 -6.79 -4.27
C PRO A 43 1.49 -7.66 -4.26
N PRO A 44 1.54 -8.89 -4.79
CA PRO A 44 0.38 -9.78 -4.79
C PRO A 44 0.07 -10.27 -3.37
N GLU A 45 -1.21 -10.36 -3.05
CA GLU A 45 -1.67 -10.89 -1.76
C GLU A 45 -1.33 -12.39 -1.64
N PRO A 46 -0.79 -12.84 -0.49
CA PRO A 46 -0.59 -14.25 -0.23
C PRO A 46 -1.93 -15.02 -0.26
N THR A 47 -1.97 -16.13 -0.98
CA THR A 47 -3.16 -16.98 -1.09
C THR A 47 -3.28 -18.02 0.03
N THR A 48 -2.27 -18.11 0.90
CA THR A 48 -2.24 -19.05 2.02
C THR A 48 -1.94 -18.33 3.32
N CYS A 49 -2.79 -18.53 4.33
CA CYS A 49 -2.42 -18.20 5.69
C CYS A 49 -1.63 -19.37 6.27
N CYS A 50 -0.43 -19.11 6.78
CA CYS A 50 0.45 -20.15 7.32
C CYS A 50 -0.09 -20.82 8.60
N GLY A 51 -1.22 -20.34 9.15
CA GLY A 51 -1.91 -20.91 10.31
C GLY A 51 -1.17 -20.79 11.64
N ARG A 52 0.02 -20.16 11.66
CA ARG A 52 0.92 -20.06 12.82
C ARG A 52 0.86 -18.72 13.54
N GLY A 53 -0.11 -17.88 13.19
CA GLY A 53 -0.14 -16.46 13.58
C GLY A 53 0.65 -15.58 12.62
N CYS A 54 0.67 -14.26 12.88
CA CYS A 54 1.25 -13.28 11.94
C CYS A 54 2.79 -13.25 11.96
N ASN A 55 3.44 -13.68 13.05
CA ASN A 55 4.90 -13.69 13.18
C ASN A 55 5.52 -14.79 12.31
N GLY A 56 6.41 -14.43 11.37
CA GLY A 56 7.06 -15.38 10.46
C GLY A 56 6.12 -15.96 9.39
N CYS A 57 4.99 -15.30 9.14
CA CYS A 57 4.04 -15.71 8.10
C CYS A 57 4.39 -15.07 6.75
N VAL A 58 3.93 -15.66 5.65
CA VAL A 58 4.03 -15.06 4.29
C VAL A 58 3.45 -13.64 4.25
N TRP A 59 2.53 -13.34 5.15
CA TRP A 59 1.97 -12.01 5.38
C TRP A 59 3.00 -10.97 5.84
N GLU A 60 4.01 -11.34 6.63
CA GLU A 60 5.07 -10.42 7.05
C GLU A 60 5.89 -9.93 5.86
N GLY A 61 6.26 -10.84 4.96
CA GLY A 61 6.94 -10.51 3.71
C GLY A 61 6.06 -9.63 2.80
N PHE A 62 4.76 -9.93 2.72
CA PHE A 62 3.80 -9.10 2.01
C PHE A 62 3.71 -7.68 2.57
N TYR A 63 3.60 -7.53 3.89
CA TYR A 63 3.51 -6.22 4.54
C TYR A 63 4.80 -5.39 4.42
N ALA A 64 5.97 -6.05 4.49
CA ALA A 64 7.25 -5.40 4.19
C ALA A 64 7.31 -4.91 2.72
N ALA A 65 6.90 -5.76 1.77
CA ALA A 65 6.84 -5.40 0.36
C ALA A 65 5.81 -4.30 0.08
N ALA A 66 4.67 -4.31 0.79
CA ALA A 66 3.63 -3.29 0.70
C ALA A 66 4.13 -1.93 1.19
N THR A 67 4.85 -1.91 2.31
CA THR A 67 5.47 -0.71 2.88
C THR A 67 6.49 -0.13 1.89
N PHE A 68 7.38 -0.97 1.38
CA PHE A 68 8.37 -0.54 0.38
C PHE A 68 7.71 -0.02 -0.90
N TRP A 69 6.67 -0.71 -1.40
CA TRP A 69 5.93 -0.25 -2.58
C TRP A 69 5.28 1.12 -2.38
N ARG A 70 4.67 1.34 -1.20
CA ARG A 70 4.04 2.61 -0.85
C ARG A 70 5.07 3.74 -0.84
N ASP A 71 6.20 3.53 -0.18
CA ASP A 71 7.23 4.58 -0.05
C ASP A 71 7.79 4.98 -1.43
N GLU A 72 8.03 4.00 -2.29
CA GLU A 72 8.41 4.22 -3.69
C GLU A 72 7.34 4.97 -4.49
N ALA A 73 6.06 4.61 -4.32
CA ALA A 73 4.97 5.29 -4.99
C ALA A 73 4.81 6.75 -4.54
N LEU A 74 5.02 7.03 -3.25
CA LEU A 74 5.00 8.39 -2.71
C LEU A 74 6.16 9.24 -3.28
N LEU A 75 7.36 8.65 -3.44
CA LEU A 75 8.49 9.28 -4.09
C LEU A 75 8.22 9.59 -5.56
N VAL A 76 7.68 8.62 -6.32
CA VAL A 76 7.35 8.79 -7.74
C VAL A 76 6.26 9.84 -7.96
N LEU A 77 5.29 9.92 -7.04
CA LEU A 77 4.21 10.89 -7.12
C LEU A 77 4.60 12.27 -6.58
N ASP A 78 5.76 12.43 -5.95
CA ASP A 78 6.21 13.68 -5.33
C ASP A 78 5.15 14.23 -4.36
N VAL A 79 4.77 13.40 -3.39
CA VAL A 79 3.76 13.72 -2.36
C VAL A 79 4.30 13.62 -0.93
N LEU A 80 5.62 13.56 -0.79
CA LEU A 80 6.35 13.65 0.48
C LEU A 80 6.79 15.09 0.75
#